data_AF-A0A6V8L964-F1
#
_entry.id   AF-A0A6V8L964-F1
#
_cell.length_a   1.000
_cell.length_b   1.000
_cell.length_c   1.000
_cell.angle_alpha   90.00
_cell.angle_beta   90.00
_cell.angle_gamma   90.00
#
_symmetry.space_group_name_H-M   'P 1'
#
loop_
_entity.id
_entity.type
_entity.pdbx_description
1 polymer ?
#
loop_
_entity_poly.entity_id
_entity_poly.type
_entity_poly.pdbx_seq_one_letter_code
_entity_poly.pdbx_strand_id
1 'polypeptide(L)'
;MALERGEYRVGRGLAATSRRLGFAVVTVTYLAAGVAAWGVCVAVRGQHPLVGTLWADLVATAVVFAVSMAVGNSSLYDPYWSVAPAVIVVAWAIWSGGADVAAISGRQALVIVLVLIWAVRLTANWALSWRGLSHEDWRYVQIRAQALVGCPGGW
;
A
#
# COMPACT_ATOMS: atom_id res chain seq x y z
N MET A 1 6.50 34.89 7.60
CA MET A 1 5.21 34.29 7.22
C MET A 1 5.28 32.83 7.63
N ALA A 2 4.66 32.50 8.77
CA ALA A 2 5.01 31.35 9.58
C ALA A 2 4.70 30.00 8.89
N LEU A 3 5.74 29.18 8.76
CA LEU A 3 5.64 27.75 8.51
C LEU A 3 5.10 27.08 9.78
N GLU A 4 3.78 27.07 9.96
CA GLU A 4 3.17 26.23 10.99
C GLU A 4 3.31 24.76 10.56
N ARG A 5 4.30 24.09 11.16
CA ARG A 5 4.49 22.63 11.27
C ARG A 5 3.62 21.76 10.34
N GLY A 6 4.15 21.45 9.15
CA GLY A 6 4.06 20.13 8.51
C GLY A 6 2.70 19.63 7.98
N GLU A 7 1.62 20.38 8.09
CA GLU A 7 0.30 19.94 7.62
C GLU A 7 -0.06 20.61 6.28
N TYR A 8 0.39 20.03 5.18
CA TYR A 8 -0.09 20.41 3.86
C TYR A 8 -1.47 19.78 3.63
N ARG A 9 -2.53 20.59 3.75
CA ARG A 9 -3.87 20.16 3.36
C ARG A 9 -3.92 20.00 1.84
N VAL A 10 -4.29 18.81 1.39
CA VAL A 10 -4.47 18.50 -0.03
C VAL A 10 -5.87 17.92 -0.22
N GLY A 11 -6.56 18.35 -1.28
CA GLY A 11 -7.83 17.77 -1.69
C GLY A 11 -8.66 18.69 -2.58
N ARG A 12 -8.87 18.28 -3.84
CA ARG A 12 -10.06 18.70 -4.60
C ARG A 12 -11.26 18.01 -3.94
N GLY A 13 -12.22 18.77 -3.39
CA GLY A 13 -13.51 18.28 -2.89
C GLY A 13 -13.55 17.47 -1.58
N LEU A 14 -12.54 16.64 -1.27
CA LEU A 14 -12.57 15.70 -0.12
C LEU A 14 -11.91 16.24 1.17
N ALA A 15 -11.59 17.52 1.23
CA ALA A 15 -10.81 18.17 2.29
C ALA A 15 -11.45 18.11 3.71
N ALA A 16 -12.70 17.65 3.83
CA ALA A 16 -13.44 17.53 5.09
C ALA A 16 -13.72 16.08 5.51
N THR A 17 -12.99 15.10 4.98
CA THR A 17 -13.27 13.69 5.25
C THR A 17 -12.75 13.24 6.62
N SER A 18 -13.59 12.59 7.43
CA SER A 18 -13.18 12.08 8.75
C SER A 18 -12.10 10.99 8.62
N ARG A 19 -11.19 10.92 9.60
CA ARG A 19 -10.13 9.89 9.67
C ARG A 19 -10.67 8.46 9.51
N ARG A 20 -11.86 8.18 10.04
CA ARG A 20 -12.54 6.88 9.91
C ARG A 20 -12.89 6.56 8.46
N LEU A 21 -13.44 7.53 7.73
CA LEU A 21 -13.74 7.36 6.30
C LEU A 21 -12.44 7.20 5.50
N GLY A 22 -11.37 7.92 5.86
CA GLY A 22 -10.05 7.70 5.26
C GLY A 22 -9.56 6.26 5.41
N PHE A 23 -9.61 5.70 6.62
CA PHE A 23 -9.27 4.29 6.83
C PHE A 23 -10.21 3.34 6.10
N ALA A 24 -11.51 3.63 6.02
CA ALA A 24 -12.45 2.82 5.25
C ALA A 24 -12.08 2.77 3.76
N VAL A 25 -11.71 3.91 3.17
CA VAL A 25 -11.24 3.98 1.78
C VAL A 25 -9.97 3.17 1.58
N VAL A 26 -8.99 3.29 2.50
CA VAL A 26 -7.75 2.49 2.46
C VAL A 26 -8.07 1.00 2.52
N THR A 27 -8.89 0.57 3.48
CA THR A 27 -9.28 -0.83 3.65
C THR A 27 -9.98 -1.38 2.39
N VAL A 28 -10.97 -0.66 1.86
CA VAL A 28 -11.68 -1.08 0.63
C VAL A 28 -10.72 -1.17 -0.55
N THR A 29 -9.80 -0.21 -0.69
CA THR A 29 -8.77 -0.22 -1.74
C THR A 29 -7.88 -1.45 -1.63
N TYR A 30 -7.47 -1.81 -0.42
CA TYR A 30 -6.55 -2.92 -0.19
C TYR A 30 -7.23 -4.27 -0.36
N LEU A 31 -8.52 -4.35 0.02
CA LEU A 31 -9.35 -5.51 -0.29
C LEU A 31 -9.54 -5.68 -1.81
N ALA A 32 -9.82 -4.59 -2.54
CA ALA A 32 -9.94 -4.62 -3.99
C ALA A 32 -8.62 -5.05 -4.66
N ALA A 33 -7.49 -4.51 -4.20
CA ALA A 33 -6.17 -4.90 -4.67
C ALA A 33 -5.87 -6.39 -4.39
N GLY A 34 -6.22 -6.88 -3.20
CA GLY A 34 -6.10 -8.29 -2.83
C GLY A 34 -6.97 -9.22 -3.68
N VAL A 35 -8.22 -8.82 -3.99
CA VAL A 35 -9.11 -9.56 -4.89
C VAL A 35 -8.55 -9.59 -6.32
N ALA A 36 -8.03 -8.47 -6.82
CA ALA A 36 -7.41 -8.39 -8.14
C ALA A 36 -6.15 -9.28 -8.22
N ALA A 37 -5.27 -9.21 -7.22
CA ALA A 37 -4.09 -10.06 -7.09
C ALA A 37 -4.46 -11.54 -7.04
N TRP A 38 -5.48 -11.89 -6.25
CA TRP A 38 -6.00 -13.25 -6.19
C TRP A 38 -6.51 -13.72 -7.56
N GLY A 39 -7.27 -12.88 -8.27
CA GLY A 39 -7.74 -13.15 -9.63
C GLY A 39 -6.59 -13.47 -10.60
N VAL A 40 -5.48 -12.72 -10.50
CA VAL A 40 -4.26 -13.00 -11.27
C VAL A 40 -3.68 -14.36 -10.90
N CYS A 41 -3.48 -14.65 -9.61
CA CYS A 41 -2.98 -15.94 -9.14
C CYS A 41 -3.84 -17.12 -9.63
N VAL A 42 -5.16 -16.93 -9.72
CA VAL A 42 -6.08 -17.92 -10.29
C VAL A 42 -5.90 -18.06 -11.80
N ALA A 43 -5.76 -16.95 -12.52
CA ALA A 43 -5.62 -16.93 -13.98
C ALA A 43 -4.29 -17.54 -14.47
N VAL A 44 -3.21 -17.41 -13.70
CA VAL A 44 -1.89 -17.97 -14.04
C VAL A 44 -1.57 -19.26 -13.27
N ARG A 45 -2.59 -19.97 -12.79
CA ARG A 45 -2.40 -21.27 -12.11
C ARG A 45 -1.57 -22.22 -12.98
N GLY A 46 -0.62 -22.90 -12.34
CA GLY A 46 0.31 -23.81 -13.00
C GLY A 46 1.59 -23.15 -13.52
N GLN A 47 1.67 -21.82 -13.56
CA GLN A 47 2.95 -21.13 -13.77
C GLN A 47 3.83 -21.17 -12.51
N HIS A 48 5.11 -20.83 -12.69
CA HIS A 48 6.05 -20.71 -11.59
C HIS A 48 5.57 -19.63 -10.58
N PRO A 49 5.60 -19.89 -9.26
CA PRO A 49 5.05 -18.98 -8.25
C PRO A 49 5.63 -17.56 -8.27
N LEU A 50 6.91 -17.43 -8.64
CA LEU A 50 7.54 -16.13 -8.85
C LEU A 50 6.80 -15.29 -9.90
N VAL A 51 6.40 -15.90 -11.02
CA VAL A 51 5.71 -15.20 -12.11
C VAL A 51 4.30 -14.81 -11.67
N GLY A 52 3.61 -15.70 -10.97
CA GLY A 52 2.30 -15.39 -10.39
C GLY A 52 2.36 -14.26 -9.36
N THR A 53 3.36 -14.29 -8.48
CA THR A 53 3.57 -13.24 -7.48
C THR A 53 3.90 -11.90 -8.13
N LEU A 54 4.77 -11.90 -9.16
CA LEU A 54 5.12 -10.69 -9.91
C LEU A 54 3.88 -10.03 -10.53
N TRP A 55 3.08 -10.79 -11.27
CA TRP A 55 1.88 -10.23 -11.91
C TRP A 55 0.82 -9.80 -10.89
N ALA A 56 0.64 -10.58 -9.81
CA ALA A 56 -0.28 -10.24 -8.75
C ALA A 56 0.13 -8.93 -8.04
N ASP A 57 1.42 -8.75 -7.76
CA ASP A 57 1.95 -7.53 -7.15
C ASP A 57 1.85 -6.32 -8.07
N LEU A 58 2.14 -6.46 -9.37
CA LEU A 58 1.97 -5.39 -10.36
C LEU A 58 0.50 -4.94 -10.47
N VAL A 59 -0.44 -5.89 -10.52
CA VAL A 59 -1.88 -5.57 -10.61
C VAL A 59 -2.38 -4.93 -9.32
N ALA A 60 -2.01 -5.46 -8.14
CA ALA A 60 -2.36 -4.85 -6.87
C ALA A 60 -1.79 -3.43 -6.74
N THR A 61 -0.53 -3.24 -7.11
CA THR A 61 0.13 -1.93 -7.17
C THR A 61 -0.65 -0.97 -8.06
N ALA A 62 -1.03 -1.39 -9.26
CA ALA A 62 -1.80 -0.57 -10.20
C ALA A 62 -3.16 -0.16 -9.63
N VAL A 63 -3.87 -1.06 -8.93
CA VAL A 63 -5.15 -0.76 -8.27
C VAL A 63 -4.96 0.28 -7.17
N VAL A 64 -4.01 0.08 -6.25
CA VAL A 64 -3.76 1.02 -5.14
C VAL A 64 -3.30 2.37 -5.68
N PHE A 65 -2.43 2.38 -6.69
CA PHE A 65 -1.94 3.60 -7.33
C PHE A 65 -3.06 4.36 -8.06
N ALA A 66 -3.92 3.67 -8.81
CA ALA A 66 -5.05 4.30 -9.48
C ALA A 66 -6.01 4.96 -8.49
N VAL A 67 -6.28 4.30 -7.36
CA VAL A 67 -7.12 4.90 -6.31
C VAL A 67 -6.42 6.06 -5.63
N SER A 68 -5.13 5.96 -5.28
CA SER A 68 -4.39 7.07 -4.66
C SER A 68 -4.39 8.32 -5.55
N MET A 69 -4.27 8.12 -6.87
CA MET A 69 -4.40 9.18 -7.87
C MET A 69 -5.82 9.75 -7.93
N ALA A 70 -6.85 8.90 -7.94
CA ALA A 70 -8.25 9.33 -7.99
C ALA A 70 -8.67 10.15 -6.76
N VAL A 71 -8.19 9.78 -5.57
CA VAL A 71 -8.45 10.55 -4.33
C VAL A 71 -7.50 11.73 -4.15
N GLY A 72 -6.46 11.84 -4.99
CA GLY A 72 -5.45 12.89 -4.90
C GLY A 72 -4.66 12.86 -3.60
N ASN A 73 -4.44 11.68 -3.03
CA ASN A 73 -3.73 11.50 -1.76
C ASN A 73 -2.77 10.31 -1.87
N SER A 74 -1.50 10.63 -2.10
CA SER A 74 -0.42 9.65 -2.27
C SER A 74 -0.10 8.92 -0.97
N SER A 75 -0.40 9.52 0.19
CA SER A 75 -0.20 8.87 1.50
C SER A 75 -1.11 7.67 1.74
N LEU A 76 -2.17 7.47 0.93
CA LEU A 76 -2.93 6.22 0.89
C LEU A 76 -2.06 5.04 0.44
N TYR A 77 -1.10 5.29 -0.45
CA TYR A 77 -0.22 4.27 -1.01
C TYR A 77 0.92 3.90 -0.03
N ASP A 78 1.35 4.80 0.87
CA ASP A 78 2.48 4.58 1.79
C ASP A 78 2.48 3.25 2.55
N PRO A 79 1.39 2.83 3.22
CA PRO A 79 1.42 1.60 3.98
C PRO A 79 1.46 0.35 3.08
N TYR A 80 1.14 0.48 1.78
CA TYR A 80 1.13 -0.63 0.82
C TYR A 80 2.51 -1.27 0.71
N TRP A 81 3.58 -0.46 0.76
CA TRP A 81 4.97 -0.92 0.75
C TRP A 81 5.29 -1.92 1.86
N SER A 82 4.58 -1.85 2.98
CA SER A 82 4.75 -2.79 4.10
C SER A 82 3.71 -3.91 4.12
N VAL A 83 2.51 -3.65 3.59
CA VAL A 83 1.43 -4.65 3.54
C VAL A 83 1.69 -5.71 2.46
N ALA A 84 2.13 -5.32 1.27
CA ALA A 84 2.36 -6.26 0.17
C ALA A 84 3.37 -7.37 0.53
N PRO A 85 4.57 -7.06 1.11
CA PRO A 85 5.50 -8.11 1.52
C PRO A 85 4.93 -9.07 2.59
N ALA A 86 4.11 -8.56 3.52
CA ALA A 86 3.45 -9.38 4.53
C ALA A 86 2.45 -10.37 3.91
N VAL A 87 1.66 -9.92 2.92
CA VAL A 87 0.74 -10.79 2.19
C VAL A 87 1.52 -11.82 1.36
N ILE A 88 2.58 -11.40 0.67
CA ILE A 88 3.40 -12.27 -0.17
C ILE A 88 4.07 -13.38 0.66
N VAL A 89 4.68 -13.05 1.80
CA VAL A 89 5.39 -14.05 2.62
C VAL A 89 4.42 -15.11 3.17
N VAL A 90 3.20 -14.70 3.55
CA VAL A 90 2.14 -15.62 4.01
C VAL A 90 1.64 -16.48 2.85
N ALA A 91 1.40 -15.88 1.67
CA ALA A 91 0.97 -16.62 0.49
C ALA A 91 1.98 -17.70 0.07
N TRP A 92 3.27 -17.39 0.16
CA TRP A 92 4.35 -18.33 -0.14
C TRP A 92 4.46 -19.45 0.91
N ALA A 93 4.26 -19.14 2.19
CA ALA A 93 4.19 -20.16 3.24
C ALA A 93 3.05 -21.16 2.97
N ILE A 94 1.86 -20.65 2.61
CA ILE A 94 0.70 -21.48 2.25
C ILE A 94 1.00 -22.31 1.00
N TRP A 95 1.58 -21.71 -0.04
CA TRP A 95 1.90 -22.40 -1.29
C TRP A 95 2.91 -23.53 -1.10
N SER A 96 3.96 -23.30 -0.31
CA SER A 96 5.04 -24.29 -0.09
C SER A 96 4.67 -25.44 0.83
N GLY A 97 3.82 -25.19 1.85
CA GLY A 97 3.42 -26.19 2.84
C GLY A 97 2.03 -26.79 2.62
N GLY A 98 1.31 -26.40 1.57
CA GLY A 98 -0.07 -26.86 1.34
C GLY A 98 -1.05 -26.45 2.46
N ALA A 99 -0.79 -25.31 3.11
CA ALA A 99 -1.43 -24.85 4.34
C ALA A 99 -1.19 -25.71 5.60
N ASP A 100 -0.30 -26.72 5.55
CA ASP A 100 0.16 -27.41 6.76
C ASP A 100 1.20 -26.56 7.49
N VAL A 101 0.81 -26.02 8.63
CA VAL A 101 1.69 -25.21 9.49
C VAL A 101 2.86 -26.04 10.03
N ALA A 102 2.68 -27.35 10.22
CA ALA A 102 3.75 -28.23 10.70
C ALA A 102 4.86 -28.44 9.65
N ALA A 103 4.56 -28.21 8.37
CA ALA A 103 5.54 -28.27 7.28
C ALA A 103 6.47 -27.02 7.23
N ILE A 104 6.18 -25.97 8.00
CA ILE A 104 6.99 -24.75 8.04
C ILE A 104 8.25 -25.00 8.89
N SER A 105 9.42 -24.96 8.25
CA SER A 105 10.69 -25.05 8.96
C SER A 105 10.90 -23.87 9.92
N GLY A 106 11.70 -24.07 10.98
CA GLY A 106 12.04 -23.00 11.94
C GLY A 106 12.64 -21.75 11.27
N ARG A 107 13.39 -21.92 10.17
CA ARG A 107 13.92 -20.80 9.38
C ARG A 107 12.81 -20.02 8.67
N GLN A 108 11.87 -20.70 8.02
CA GLN A 108 10.73 -20.05 7.36
C GLN A 108 9.86 -19.32 8.38
N ALA A 109 9.57 -19.94 9.52
CA ALA A 109 8.82 -19.32 10.60
C ALA A 109 9.49 -18.02 11.10
N LEU A 110 10.82 -18.05 11.30
CA LEU A 110 11.57 -16.86 11.70
C LEU A 110 11.46 -15.74 10.66
N VAL A 111 11.62 -16.04 9.37
CA VAL A 111 11.50 -15.05 8.29
C VAL A 111 10.10 -14.45 8.25
N ILE A 112 9.05 -15.28 8.32
CA ILE A 112 7.65 -14.83 8.34
C ILE A 112 7.42 -13.88 9.51
N VAL A 113 7.81 -14.28 10.73
CA VAL A 113 7.63 -13.46 11.94
C VAL A 113 8.36 -12.13 11.82
N LEU A 114 9.61 -12.12 11.37
CA LEU A 114 10.38 -10.88 11.21
C LEU A 114 9.74 -9.93 10.18
N VAL A 115 9.28 -10.46 9.04
CA VAL A 115 8.59 -9.67 8.01
C VAL A 115 7.27 -9.13 8.55
N LEU A 116 6.49 -9.92 9.29
CA LEU A 116 5.24 -9.47 9.89
C LEU A 116 5.46 -8.37 10.95
N ILE A 117 6.46 -8.52 11.83
CA ILE A 117 6.82 -7.49 12.81
C ILE A 117 7.23 -6.19 12.11
N TRP A 118 8.07 -6.28 11.08
CA TRP A 118 8.47 -5.13 10.28
C TRP A 118 7.28 -4.46 9.60
N ALA A 119 6.39 -5.24 9.00
CA ALA A 119 5.22 -4.74 8.28
C ALA A 119 4.24 -4.04 9.22
N VAL A 120 3.93 -4.66 10.36
CA VAL A 120 3.07 -4.08 11.40
C VAL A 120 3.68 -2.79 11.95
N ARG A 121 4.98 -2.77 12.24
CA ARG A 121 5.66 -1.58 12.74
C ARG A 121 5.51 -0.41 11.76
N LEU A 122 5.80 -0.62 10.46
CA LEU A 122 5.71 0.44 9.46
C LEU A 122 4.28 0.90 9.21
N THR A 123 3.34 -0.05 9.08
CA THR A 123 1.92 0.25 8.89
C THR A 123 1.36 1.02 10.08
N ALA A 124 1.72 0.64 11.32
CA ALA A 124 1.31 1.34 12.53
C ALA A 124 1.91 2.74 12.62
N ASN A 125 3.19 2.91 12.26
CA ASN A 125 3.83 4.23 12.23
C ASN A 125 3.09 5.20 11.31
N TRP A 126 2.70 4.73 10.13
CA TRP A 126 1.86 5.49 9.22
C TRP A 126 0.46 5.75 9.79
N ALA A 127 -0.20 4.70 10.30
CA ALA A 127 -1.58 4.80 10.77
C ALA A 127 -1.71 5.77 11.94
N LEU A 128 -0.72 5.84 12.83
CA LEU A 128 -0.70 6.73 13.99
C LEU A 128 -0.54 8.21 13.59
N SER A 129 0.29 8.50 12.59
CA SER A 129 0.53 9.87 12.13
C SER A 129 -0.53 10.39 11.14
N TRP A 130 -1.13 9.49 10.36
CA TRP A 130 -2.06 9.87 9.30
C TRP A 130 -3.42 10.34 9.84
N ARG A 131 -3.84 11.54 9.41
CA ARG A 131 -5.06 12.21 9.89
C ARG A 131 -6.29 12.01 9.00
N GLY A 132 -6.15 11.31 7.87
CA GLY A 132 -7.21 11.05 6.90
C GLY A 132 -6.93 11.67 5.54
N LEU A 133 -7.91 11.62 4.64
CA LEU A 133 -7.73 11.98 3.22
C LEU A 133 -7.44 13.47 2.97
N SER A 134 -7.70 14.34 3.95
CA SER A 134 -7.33 15.76 3.90
C SER A 134 -5.87 16.03 4.24
N HIS A 135 -5.13 14.99 4.68
CA HIS A 135 -3.73 15.05 5.07
C HIS A 135 -2.89 14.20 4.12
N GLU A 136 -1.97 14.86 3.40
CA GLU A 136 -0.95 14.23 2.57
C GLU A 136 0.44 14.58 3.16
N ASP A 137 1.36 13.62 3.15
CA ASP A 137 2.73 13.80 3.59
C ASP A 137 3.44 14.89 2.76
N TRP A 138 4.21 15.74 3.46
CA TRP A 138 4.96 16.85 2.85
C TRP A 138 5.88 16.39 1.72
N ARG A 139 6.40 15.16 1.77
CA ARG A 139 7.26 14.59 0.72
C ARG A 139 6.54 14.60 -0.63
N TYR A 140 5.29 14.17 -0.67
CA TYR A 140 4.52 14.11 -1.93
C TYR A 140 4.14 15.48 -2.45
N VAL A 141 3.85 16.42 -1.54
CA VAL A 141 3.58 17.81 -1.90
C VAL A 141 4.82 18.45 -2.54
N GLN A 142 6.00 18.21 -1.98
CA GLN A 142 7.26 18.70 -2.53
C GLN A 142 7.60 18.06 -3.87
N ILE A 143 7.45 16.73 -4.01
CA ILE A 143 7.67 16.04 -5.29
C ILE A 143 6.76 16.61 -6.37
N ARG A 144 5.47 16.82 -6.06
CA ARG A 144 4.52 17.44 -6.99
C ARG A 144 4.91 18.87 -7.35
N ALA A 145 5.33 19.69 -6.38
CA ALA A 145 5.76 21.06 -6.64
C ALA A 145 7.00 21.09 -7.54
N GLN A 146 7.98 20.22 -7.31
CA GLN A 146 9.19 20.11 -8.15
C GLN A 146 8.87 19.67 -9.58
N ALA A 147 7.94 18.72 -9.75
CA ALA A 147 7.49 18.28 -11.07
C ALA A 147 6.86 19.42 -11.89
N LEU A 148 6.15 20.33 -11.24
CA LEU A 148 5.53 21.50 -11.89
C LEU A 148 6.55 22.58 -12.28
N VAL A 149 7.59 22.79 -11.48
CA VAL A 149 8.66 23.76 -11.77
C VAL A 149 9.53 23.35 -12.97
N GLY A 150 9.64 22.05 -13.24
CA GLY A 150 10.40 21.51 -14.38
C GLY A 150 9.67 21.51 -15.73
N CYS A 151 8.40 21.92 -15.79
CA CYS A 151 7.59 21.85 -17.02
C CYS A 151 7.27 23.28 -17.53
N PRO A 152 7.87 23.75 -18.65
CA PRO A 152 7.57 25.07 -19.20
C PRO A 152 6.18 25.04 -19.85
N GLY A 153 5.16 25.54 -19.14
CA GLY A 153 3.79 25.70 -19.65
C GLY A 153 2.68 25.13 -18.75
N GLY A 154 2.70 25.42 -17.46
CA GLY A 154 1.59 25.06 -16.56
C GLY A 154 0.27 25.72 -16.99
N TRP A 155 -0.78 24.90 -17.15
CA TRP A 155 -2.16 25.32 -17.39
C TRP A 155 -2.74 26.11 -16.21
#